data_AF-A0A445FK23-F1
#
_entry.id   AF-A0A445FK23-F1
#
_cell.length_a   1.000
_cell.length_b   1.000
_cell.length_c   1.000
_cell.angle_alpha   90.00
_cell.angle_beta   90.00
_cell.angle_gamma   90.00
#
_symmetry.space_group_name_H-M   'P 1'
#
loop_
_entity.id
_entity.type
_entity.pdbx_description
1 polymer ?
#
loop_
_entity_poly.entity_id
_entity_poly.type
_entity_poly.pdbx_seq_one_letter_code
_entity_poly.pdbx_strand_id
1 'polypeptide(L)'
;MNLSNIMMQESIAKEINENPEAGWEAAINPHFSNYTVEQFKRLLGVKPTPKKELRSTPAISHPKSLKLPKNFDARTAWSQCSTIGRILDQGHCGSCWAFGAVESLSDRFCIHFDVNISLSVNDLLACCGFLCGSGCDGGYPLYAWQYLAHHGVVTEECDPYFDQIGCSHPGCEPAYRTPKCVKKCVSGNQVWKKSKHYSVNAYRVSSDPHDIMTEVYKNGPVEVAFTVYEDFAHYKSGVYKHITGYELGGHAVKLIGWGTTEDGEDYWLLANQWNREWGDVCFLNYSST
;
A
#
# COMPACT_ATOMS: atom_id res chain seq x y z
N MET A 1 15.82 -23.23 -18.49
CA MET A 1 14.92 -22.48 -17.58
C MET A 1 13.51 -22.86 -17.96
N ASN A 2 12.69 -23.29 -17.00
CA ASN A 2 11.29 -23.59 -17.26
C ASN A 2 10.56 -22.24 -17.41
N LEU A 3 10.05 -21.94 -18.61
CA LEU A 3 9.35 -20.67 -18.91
C LEU A 3 8.11 -20.46 -18.02
N SER A 4 7.60 -21.52 -17.39
CA SER A 4 6.42 -21.50 -16.52
C SER A 4 6.61 -20.78 -15.17
N ASN A 5 7.81 -20.27 -14.84
CA ASN A 5 8.09 -19.70 -13.52
C ASN A 5 8.44 -18.21 -13.55
N ILE A 6 8.58 -17.58 -14.71
CA ILE A 6 8.94 -16.15 -14.84
C ILE A 6 7.68 -15.29 -14.68
N MET A 7 7.78 -14.19 -13.92
CA MET A 7 6.66 -13.29 -13.66
C MET A 7 6.23 -12.52 -14.92
N MET A 8 7.20 -11.93 -15.63
CA MET A 8 6.92 -11.09 -16.79
C MET A 8 6.81 -11.92 -18.07
N GLN A 9 5.63 -11.89 -18.69
CA GLN A 9 5.30 -12.69 -19.86
C GLN A 9 4.73 -11.82 -20.99
N GLU A 10 5.39 -11.84 -22.14
CA GLU A 10 4.96 -11.10 -23.33
C GLU A 10 3.56 -11.52 -23.82
N SER A 11 3.18 -12.79 -23.59
CA SER A 11 1.84 -13.28 -23.93
C SER A 11 0.74 -12.59 -23.14
N ILE A 12 0.95 -12.33 -21.84
CA ILE A 12 -0.02 -11.62 -20.99
C ILE A 12 -0.14 -10.18 -21.47
N ALA A 13 0.98 -9.48 -21.67
CA ALA A 13 0.97 -8.10 -22.14
C ALA A 13 0.26 -7.96 -23.50
N LYS A 14 0.52 -8.89 -24.42
CA LYS A 14 -0.14 -8.94 -25.72
C LYS A 14 -1.65 -9.17 -25.60
N GLU A 15 -2.08 -10.14 -24.80
CA GLU A 15 -3.50 -10.46 -24.59
C GLU A 15 -4.29 -9.26 -24.06
N ILE A 16 -3.72 -8.51 -23.11
CA ILE A 16 -4.33 -7.30 -22.56
C ILE A 16 -4.43 -6.20 -23.61
N ASN A 17 -3.34 -5.93 -24.33
CA ASN A 17 -3.29 -4.85 -25.32
C ASN A 17 -4.13 -5.12 -26.58
N GLU A 18 -4.41 -6.38 -26.89
CA GLU A 18 -5.33 -6.78 -27.97
C GLU A 18 -6.80 -6.80 -27.52
N ASN A 19 -7.08 -6.70 -26.22
CA ASN A 19 -8.43 -6.69 -25.68
C ASN A 19 -9.03 -5.26 -25.69
N PRO A 20 -10.07 -4.99 -26.51
CA PRO A 20 -10.67 -3.66 -26.60
C PRO A 20 -11.42 -3.21 -25.33
N GLU A 21 -11.75 -4.15 -24.43
CA GLU A 21 -12.43 -3.87 -23.16
C GLU A 21 -11.45 -3.69 -22.00
N ALA A 22 -10.13 -3.87 -22.22
CA ALA A 22 -9.13 -3.78 -21.16
C ALA A 22 -9.16 -2.43 -20.45
N GLY A 23 -9.16 -1.31 -21.18
CA GLY A 23 -9.15 0.04 -20.59
C GLY A 23 -7.82 0.45 -19.94
N TRP A 24 -6.78 -0.37 -20.09
CA TRP A 24 -5.42 -0.11 -19.61
C TRP A 24 -4.37 -0.74 -20.53
N GLU A 25 -3.15 -0.22 -20.47
CA GLU A 25 -2.00 -0.69 -21.23
C GLU A 25 -1.11 -1.58 -20.37
N ALA A 26 -0.74 -2.74 -20.91
CA ALA A 26 0.22 -3.65 -20.32
C ALA A 26 1.59 -3.57 -21.00
N ALA A 27 2.66 -3.74 -20.22
CA ALA A 27 4.02 -3.82 -20.73
C ALA A 27 4.90 -4.73 -19.85
N ILE A 28 6.06 -5.09 -20.38
CA ILE A 28 7.11 -5.72 -19.57
C ILE A 28 7.72 -4.67 -18.64
N ASN A 29 7.34 -4.74 -17.37
CA ASN A 29 7.89 -3.90 -16.32
C ASN A 29 9.34 -4.32 -15.97
N PRO A 30 10.35 -3.45 -16.20
CA PRO A 30 11.75 -3.79 -15.93
C PRO A 30 12.03 -4.17 -14.48
N HIS A 31 11.26 -3.60 -13.55
CA HIS A 31 11.41 -3.85 -12.12
C HIS A 31 11.19 -5.32 -11.75
N PHE A 32 10.33 -6.02 -12.50
CA PHE A 32 9.99 -7.43 -12.28
C PHE A 32 10.55 -8.38 -13.33
N SER A 33 11.33 -7.92 -14.31
CA SER A 33 11.84 -8.75 -15.40
C SER A 33 12.65 -9.98 -14.96
N ASN A 34 13.30 -9.89 -13.79
CA ASN A 34 14.09 -11.00 -13.23
C ASN A 34 13.33 -11.80 -12.16
N TYR A 35 12.07 -11.47 -11.88
CA TYR A 35 11.30 -12.12 -10.83
C TYR A 35 10.68 -13.41 -11.34
N THR A 36 10.67 -14.41 -10.46
CA THR A 36 9.75 -15.55 -10.55
C THR A 36 8.39 -15.18 -9.94
N VAL A 37 7.36 -15.95 -10.29
CA VAL A 37 6.02 -15.78 -9.70
C VAL A 37 6.08 -15.90 -8.16
N GLU A 38 6.86 -16.83 -7.63
CA GLU A 38 7.00 -17.00 -6.17
C GLU A 38 7.71 -15.82 -5.49
N GLN A 39 8.69 -15.21 -6.15
CA GLN A 39 9.32 -13.99 -5.64
C GLN A 39 8.35 -12.80 -5.66
N PHE A 40 7.58 -12.65 -6.73
CA PHE A 40 6.57 -11.60 -6.80
C PHE A 40 5.50 -11.78 -5.72
N LYS A 41 5.04 -13.02 -5.46
CA LYS A 41 4.10 -13.33 -4.37
C LYS A 41 4.62 -12.93 -2.98
N ARG A 42 5.94 -12.82 -2.78
CA ARG A 42 6.50 -12.30 -1.51
C ARG A 42 6.21 -10.83 -1.29
N LEU A 43 5.96 -10.05 -2.34
CA LEU A 43 5.56 -8.65 -2.22
C LEU A 43 4.10 -8.52 -1.76
N LEU A 44 3.28 -9.57 -1.98
CA LEU A 44 1.86 -9.62 -1.68
C LEU A 44 1.64 -10.02 -0.21
N GLY A 45 1.97 -9.08 0.67
CA GLY A 45 2.07 -9.29 2.11
C GLY A 45 0.76 -9.22 2.89
N VAL A 46 -0.42 -9.14 2.27
CA VAL A 46 -1.67 -9.06 3.03
C VAL A 46 -2.17 -10.45 3.41
N LYS A 47 -2.34 -10.66 4.72
CA LYS A 47 -3.05 -11.82 5.26
C LYS A 47 -4.54 -11.50 5.45
N PRO A 48 -5.46 -12.42 5.11
CA PRO A 48 -6.89 -12.21 5.33
C PRO A 48 -7.21 -11.98 6.80
N THR A 49 -7.83 -10.85 7.12
CA THR A 49 -8.20 -10.54 8.50
C THR A 49 -9.25 -11.55 9.01
N PRO A 50 -9.10 -12.11 10.23
CA PRO A 50 -10.07 -13.06 10.76
C PRO A 50 -11.50 -12.51 10.80
N LYS A 51 -12.49 -13.30 10.36
CA LYS A 51 -13.91 -12.88 10.27
C LYS A 51 -14.47 -12.34 11.60
N LYS A 52 -14.01 -12.87 12.73
CA LYS A 52 -14.42 -12.41 14.06
C LYS A 52 -14.01 -10.95 14.29
N GLU A 53 -12.80 -10.59 13.88
CA GLU A 53 -12.24 -9.25 14.06
C GLU A 53 -12.87 -8.23 13.10
N LEU A 54 -13.16 -8.66 11.88
CA LEU A 54 -13.91 -7.84 10.93
C LEU A 54 -15.30 -7.47 11.44
N ARG A 55 -15.93 -8.35 12.23
CA ARG A 55 -17.25 -8.12 12.83
C ARG A 55 -17.18 -7.29 14.11
N SER A 56 -16.13 -7.44 14.91
CA SER A 56 -15.96 -6.68 16.16
C SER A 56 -15.48 -5.25 15.92
N THR A 57 -14.75 -5.02 14.84
CA THR A 57 -14.23 -3.70 14.50
C THR A 57 -15.33 -2.82 13.90
N PRO A 58 -15.62 -1.66 14.49
CA PRO A 58 -16.62 -0.74 13.95
C PRO A 58 -16.28 -0.33 12.51
N ALA A 59 -17.28 -0.42 11.63
CA ALA A 59 -17.23 0.19 10.31
C ALA A 59 -17.97 1.52 10.34
N ILE A 60 -17.30 2.60 9.95
CA ILE A 60 -17.92 3.91 9.81
C ILE A 60 -18.57 4.03 8.43
N SER A 61 -19.71 4.71 8.40
CA SER A 61 -20.40 5.16 7.19
C SER A 61 -20.62 6.66 7.28
N HIS A 62 -20.73 7.32 6.13
CA HIS A 62 -20.89 8.77 6.07
C HIS A 62 -22.27 9.16 5.53
N PRO A 63 -22.81 10.33 5.94
CA PRO A 63 -24.05 10.83 5.37
C PRO A 63 -23.94 11.04 3.84
N LYS A 64 -24.91 10.53 3.07
CA LYS A 64 -24.98 10.70 1.61
C LYS A 64 -25.32 12.13 1.17
N SER A 65 -25.55 13.05 2.11
CA SER A 65 -25.86 14.46 1.82
C SER A 65 -24.65 15.28 1.37
N LEU A 66 -23.42 14.82 1.68
CA LEU A 66 -22.21 15.50 1.25
C LEU A 66 -22.02 15.33 -0.26
N LYS A 67 -21.92 16.44 -0.99
CA LYS A 67 -21.58 16.41 -2.42
C LYS A 67 -20.07 16.37 -2.58
N LEU A 68 -19.56 15.25 -3.05
CA LEU A 68 -18.15 15.04 -3.33
C LEU A 68 -17.79 15.52 -4.74
N PRO A 69 -16.56 15.99 -4.98
CA PRO A 69 -16.10 16.32 -6.33
C PRO A 69 -16.00 15.06 -7.19
N LYS A 70 -16.17 15.22 -8.51
CA LYS A 70 -16.02 14.13 -9.48
C LYS A 70 -14.59 13.56 -9.49
N ASN A 71 -13.59 14.42 -9.36
CA ASN A 71 -12.19 14.04 -9.25
C ASN A 71 -11.59 14.64 -7.98
N PHE A 72 -10.75 13.87 -7.30
CA PHE A 72 -10.05 14.31 -6.10
C PHE A 72 -8.66 13.70 -6.05
N ASP A 73 -7.66 14.53 -5.72
CA ASP A 73 -6.29 14.11 -5.50
C ASP A 73 -5.77 14.79 -4.22
N ALA A 74 -5.50 13.98 -3.20
CA ALA A 74 -5.02 14.45 -1.91
C ALA A 74 -3.73 15.28 -2.01
N ARG A 75 -2.87 15.02 -3.01
CA ARG A 75 -1.62 15.77 -3.22
C ARG A 75 -1.89 17.22 -3.61
N THR A 76 -3.00 17.47 -4.29
CA THR A 76 -3.43 18.82 -4.67
C THR A 76 -4.27 19.48 -3.59
N ALA A 77 -5.14 18.71 -2.92
CA ALA A 77 -5.99 19.19 -1.84
C ALA A 77 -5.17 19.64 -0.61
N TRP A 78 -4.06 18.95 -0.34
CA TRP A 78 -3.13 19.27 0.74
C TRP A 78 -1.70 19.39 0.22
N SER A 79 -1.46 20.34 -0.69
CA SER A 79 -0.15 20.53 -1.35
C SER A 79 1.00 20.85 -0.39
N GLN A 80 0.71 21.33 0.82
CA GLN A 80 1.72 21.53 1.87
C GLN A 80 2.21 20.22 2.50
N CYS A 81 1.51 19.11 2.28
CA CYS A 81 1.82 17.80 2.83
C CYS A 81 2.62 16.96 1.84
N SER A 82 3.94 17.12 1.90
CA SER A 82 4.87 16.48 0.96
C SER A 82 4.89 14.95 1.05
N THR A 83 4.46 14.37 2.18
CA THR A 83 4.41 12.92 2.38
C THR A 83 3.36 12.22 1.51
N ILE A 84 2.30 12.93 1.09
CA ILE A 84 1.18 12.32 0.34
C ILE A 84 1.68 11.76 -0.99
N GLY A 85 2.50 12.54 -1.70
CA GLY A 85 3.09 12.15 -2.99
C GLY A 85 4.40 11.39 -2.89
N ARG A 86 4.87 11.04 -1.68
CA ARG A 86 6.08 10.25 -1.50
C ARG A 86 5.76 8.78 -1.78
N ILE A 87 6.45 8.20 -2.76
CA ILE A 87 6.41 6.77 -3.09
C ILE A 87 7.60 6.10 -2.41
N LEU A 88 7.30 5.06 -1.63
CA LEU A 88 8.31 4.25 -0.96
C LEU A 88 8.50 2.91 -1.69
N ASP A 89 9.48 2.14 -1.23
CA ASP A 89 9.80 0.82 -1.76
C ASP A 89 9.85 -0.19 -0.60
N GLN A 90 8.99 -1.21 -0.66
CA GLN A 90 8.96 -2.27 0.34
C GLN A 90 10.11 -3.28 0.18
N GLY A 91 10.86 -3.23 -0.91
CA GLY A 91 11.91 -4.17 -1.24
C GLY A 91 11.38 -5.61 -1.35
N HIS A 92 12.19 -6.61 -1.00
CA HIS A 92 11.78 -8.03 -1.05
C HIS A 92 11.17 -8.53 0.25
N CYS A 93 10.26 -7.75 0.80
CA CYS A 93 9.58 -8.03 2.05
C CYS A 93 8.08 -7.84 1.82
N GLY A 94 7.24 -8.77 2.27
CA GLY A 94 5.78 -8.66 2.27
C GLY A 94 5.29 -7.71 3.36
N SER A 95 5.82 -6.49 3.38
CA SER A 95 5.55 -5.44 4.38
C SER A 95 4.52 -4.42 3.91
N CYS A 96 3.87 -4.62 2.76
CA CYS A 96 2.85 -3.72 2.22
C CYS A 96 1.77 -3.31 3.25
N TRP A 97 1.36 -4.25 4.11
CA TRP A 97 0.40 -4.04 5.21
C TRP A 97 0.88 -3.07 6.30
N ALA A 98 2.20 -2.87 6.41
CA ALA A 98 2.81 -1.90 7.32
C ALA A 98 3.04 -0.57 6.60
N PHE A 99 3.44 -0.62 5.33
CA PHE A 99 3.60 0.57 4.48
C PHE A 99 2.30 1.34 4.33
N GLY A 100 1.22 0.70 3.84
CA GLY A 100 -0.07 1.35 3.62
C GLY A 100 -0.59 2.05 4.88
N ALA A 101 -0.47 1.40 6.04
CA ALA A 101 -0.83 1.96 7.33
C ALA A 101 0.03 3.18 7.75
N VAL A 102 1.36 3.05 7.71
CA VAL A 102 2.30 4.07 8.19
C VAL A 102 2.36 5.27 7.25
N GLU A 103 2.29 5.07 5.94
CA GLU A 103 2.21 6.15 4.96
C GLU A 103 0.92 6.95 5.14
N SER A 104 -0.22 6.27 5.27
CA SER A 104 -1.50 6.94 5.51
C SER A 104 -1.50 7.71 6.83
N LEU A 105 -0.93 7.14 7.90
CA LEU A 105 -0.81 7.83 9.18
C LEU A 105 0.10 9.06 9.09
N SER A 106 1.25 8.95 8.40
CA SER A 106 2.17 10.08 8.17
C SER A 106 1.46 11.24 7.46
N ASP A 107 0.67 10.94 6.44
CA ASP A 107 -0.12 11.94 5.71
C ASP A 107 -1.16 12.61 6.62
N ARG A 108 -1.84 11.82 7.45
CA ARG A 108 -2.82 12.31 8.42
C ARG A 108 -2.21 13.19 9.51
N PHE A 109 -0.94 12.97 9.89
CA PHE A 109 -0.24 13.90 10.77
C PHE A 109 -0.09 15.29 10.15
N CYS A 110 0.26 15.36 8.87
CA CYS A 110 0.34 16.65 8.19
C CYS A 110 -1.05 17.29 8.01
N ILE A 111 -2.05 16.52 7.56
CA ILE A 111 -3.39 17.04 7.28
C ILE A 111 -4.08 17.61 8.52
N HIS A 112 -3.95 16.94 9.67
CA HIS A 112 -4.69 17.32 10.89
C HIS A 112 -3.88 18.19 11.85
N PHE A 113 -2.55 18.16 11.78
CA PHE A 113 -1.69 18.85 12.74
C PHE A 113 -0.63 19.76 12.10
N ASP A 114 -0.60 19.87 10.78
CA ASP A 114 0.43 20.62 10.03
C ASP A 114 1.87 20.13 10.31
N VAL A 115 2.01 18.84 10.62
CA VAL A 115 3.28 18.18 10.91
C VAL A 115 3.69 17.28 9.74
N ASN A 116 4.58 17.78 8.88
CA ASN A 116 5.21 17.00 7.81
C ASN A 116 6.24 16.02 8.39
N ILE A 117 5.82 14.79 8.68
CA ILE A 117 6.65 13.77 9.32
C ILE A 117 6.57 12.45 8.57
N SER A 118 7.70 11.77 8.39
CA SER A 118 7.73 10.39 7.91
C SER A 118 7.88 9.45 9.11
N LEU A 119 6.90 8.58 9.29
CA LEU A 119 6.89 7.57 10.35
C LEU A 119 7.60 6.30 9.89
N SER A 120 8.15 5.55 10.85
CA SER A 120 8.94 4.35 10.60
C SER A 120 8.05 3.15 10.29
N VAL A 121 8.18 2.64 9.07
CA VAL A 121 7.62 1.34 8.70
C VAL A 121 8.36 0.21 9.40
N ASN A 122 9.67 0.35 9.59
CA ASN A 122 10.51 -0.66 10.24
C ASN A 122 10.05 -0.97 11.67
N ASP A 123 9.73 0.06 12.44
CA ASP A 123 9.29 -0.08 13.82
C ASP A 123 7.98 -0.87 13.91
N LEU A 124 7.00 -0.56 13.04
CA LEU A 124 5.76 -1.35 12.96
C LEU A 124 6.03 -2.81 12.55
N LEU A 125 6.79 -2.98 11.47
CA LEU A 125 7.12 -4.28 10.88
C LEU A 125 7.83 -5.20 11.87
N ALA A 126 8.85 -4.68 12.55
CA ALA A 126 9.71 -5.44 13.43
C ALA A 126 9.12 -5.62 14.83
N CYS A 127 8.42 -4.62 15.37
CA CYS A 127 8.01 -4.58 16.77
C CYS A 127 6.54 -4.93 17.04
N CYS A 128 5.66 -5.00 16.03
CA CYS A 128 4.29 -5.48 16.26
C CYS A 128 4.25 -6.99 16.58
N GLY A 129 5.17 -7.76 16.00
CA GLY A 129 5.26 -9.20 16.21
C GLY A 129 3.99 -9.95 15.76
N PHE A 130 3.66 -11.03 16.46
CA PHE A 130 2.58 -11.94 16.10
C PHE A 130 1.18 -11.30 16.05
N LEU A 131 0.99 -10.14 16.68
CA LEU A 131 -0.27 -9.40 16.62
C LEU A 131 -0.58 -8.98 15.18
N CYS A 132 0.40 -8.38 14.48
CA CYS A 132 0.21 -7.94 13.11
C CYS A 132 0.48 -9.03 12.09
N GLY A 133 1.05 -10.17 12.48
CA GLY A 133 1.28 -11.31 11.59
C GLY A 133 2.71 -11.81 11.65
N SER A 134 3.37 -11.89 10.50
CA SER A 134 4.67 -12.56 10.32
C SER A 134 5.73 -11.66 9.69
N GLY A 135 5.59 -10.34 9.84
CA GLY A 135 6.56 -9.38 9.32
C GLY A 135 6.64 -9.41 7.79
N CYS A 136 7.81 -9.75 7.24
CA CYS A 136 8.05 -9.89 5.81
C CYS A 136 7.33 -11.08 5.16
N ASP A 137 6.81 -12.03 5.94
CA ASP A 137 5.94 -13.11 5.44
C ASP A 137 4.44 -12.72 5.47
N GLY A 138 4.17 -11.42 5.56
CA GLY A 138 2.85 -10.81 5.52
C GLY A 138 2.23 -10.51 6.87
N GLY A 139 1.19 -9.68 6.86
CA GLY A 139 0.49 -9.21 8.04
C GLY A 139 -0.93 -8.72 7.76
N TYR A 140 -1.59 -8.29 8.82
CA TYR A 140 -2.99 -7.91 8.83
C TYR A 140 -3.11 -6.38 8.96
N PRO A 141 -3.55 -5.66 7.90
CA PRO A 141 -3.73 -4.21 7.94
C PRO A 141 -4.53 -3.71 9.15
N LEU A 142 -5.62 -4.39 9.52
CA LEU A 142 -6.42 -4.01 10.68
C LEU A 142 -5.62 -4.01 12.00
N TYR A 143 -4.80 -5.04 12.24
CA TYR A 143 -3.98 -5.11 13.45
C TYR A 143 -2.82 -4.11 13.41
N ALA A 144 -2.37 -3.72 12.22
CA ALA A 144 -1.41 -2.64 12.03
C ALA A 144 -1.96 -1.33 12.61
N TRP A 145 -3.17 -0.93 12.23
CA TRP A 145 -3.83 0.27 12.76
C TRP A 145 -4.11 0.18 14.26
N GLN A 146 -4.51 -0.99 14.77
CA GLN A 146 -4.68 -1.20 16.22
C GLN A 146 -3.35 -1.03 16.97
N TYR A 147 -2.24 -1.53 16.43
CA TYR A 147 -0.91 -1.32 16.98
C TYR A 147 -0.52 0.16 16.95
N LEU A 148 -0.78 0.87 15.85
CA LEU A 148 -0.55 2.31 15.74
C LEU A 148 -1.33 3.11 16.79
N ALA A 149 -2.54 2.68 17.14
CA ALA A 149 -3.33 3.31 18.20
C ALA A 149 -2.80 3.00 19.62
N HIS A 150 -2.40 1.76 19.89
CA HIS A 150 -2.03 1.33 21.25
C HIS A 150 -0.54 1.53 21.60
N HIS A 151 0.34 1.38 20.61
CA HIS A 151 1.79 1.36 20.80
C HIS A 151 2.50 2.46 20.04
N GLY A 152 1.93 2.90 18.92
CA GLY A 152 2.50 3.92 18.06
C GLY A 152 3.82 3.49 17.41
N VAL A 153 4.34 4.37 16.56
CA VAL A 153 5.61 4.19 15.85
C VAL A 153 6.50 5.41 15.99
N VAL A 154 7.81 5.20 15.88
CA VAL A 154 8.78 6.29 15.81
C VAL A 154 8.85 6.88 14.39
N THR A 155 9.70 7.88 14.20
CA THR A 155 9.98 8.46 12.89
C THR A 155 10.92 7.59 12.06
N GLU A 156 10.85 7.73 10.74
CA GLU A 156 11.80 7.11 9.81
C GLU A 156 13.26 7.53 10.11
N GLU A 157 13.49 8.73 10.65
CA GLU A 157 14.82 9.15 11.11
C GLU A 157 15.30 8.36 12.34
N CYS A 158 14.40 8.00 13.24
CA CYS A 158 14.73 7.20 14.43
C CYS A 158 15.02 5.75 14.05
N ASP A 159 14.16 5.12 13.25
CA ASP A 159 14.30 3.71 12.86
C ASP A 159 14.03 3.55 11.35
N PRO A 160 15.03 3.81 10.50
CA PRO A 160 14.87 3.75 9.05
C PRO A 160 14.49 2.35 8.57
N TYR A 161 13.81 2.27 7.43
CA TYR A 161 13.50 0.99 6.78
C TYR A 161 14.78 0.18 6.53
N PHE A 162 14.77 -1.11 6.86
CA PHE A 162 15.99 -1.90 6.82
C PHE A 162 16.53 -2.11 5.40
N ASP A 163 15.66 -2.08 4.39
CA ASP A 163 16.02 -2.21 2.97
C ASP A 163 16.03 -0.84 2.29
N GLN A 164 17.18 -0.17 2.31
CA GLN A 164 17.36 1.19 1.76
C GLN A 164 17.76 1.21 0.27
N ILE A 165 18.12 0.05 -0.30
CA ILE A 165 18.71 -0.06 -1.65
C ILE A 165 17.77 -0.83 -2.60
N GLY A 166 16.80 -1.58 -2.07
CA GLY A 166 15.96 -2.46 -2.87
C GLY A 166 16.78 -3.58 -3.53
N CYS A 167 16.28 -4.12 -4.65
CA CYS A 167 16.89 -5.23 -5.40
C CYS A 167 18.17 -4.86 -6.15
N SER A 168 19.21 -4.37 -5.48
CA SER A 168 20.46 -3.95 -6.14
C SER A 168 21.74 -4.31 -5.39
N HIS A 169 21.66 -5.07 -4.30
CA HIS A 169 22.85 -5.54 -3.57
C HIS A 169 22.95 -7.08 -3.59
N PRO A 170 24.17 -7.65 -3.42
CA PRO A 170 24.35 -9.08 -3.26
C PRO A 170 23.54 -9.61 -2.07
N GLY A 171 22.70 -10.63 -2.28
CA GLY A 171 21.83 -11.21 -1.25
C GLY A 171 20.32 -11.04 -1.46
N CYS A 172 19.90 -10.46 -2.58
CA CYS A 172 18.49 -10.31 -2.98
C CYS A 172 17.80 -11.63 -3.43
N GLU A 173 18.13 -12.77 -2.80
CA GLU A 173 17.52 -14.07 -3.11
C GLU A 173 17.32 -14.92 -1.82
N PRO A 174 16.09 -15.38 -1.51
CA PRO A 174 14.79 -14.98 -2.08
C PRO A 174 13.85 -14.26 -1.10
N ALA A 175 14.28 -13.93 0.12
CA ALA A 175 13.46 -13.13 1.03
C ALA A 175 14.30 -12.52 2.15
N TYR A 176 14.06 -11.24 2.43
CA TYR A 176 14.54 -10.67 3.68
C TYR A 176 13.77 -11.29 4.85
N ARG A 177 14.52 -11.79 5.83
CA ARG A 177 13.91 -12.13 7.12
C ARG A 177 13.44 -10.86 7.78
N THR A 178 12.28 -10.93 8.44
CA THR A 178 11.80 -9.84 9.29
C THR A 178 12.91 -9.38 10.22
N PRO A 179 13.28 -8.09 10.23
CA PRO A 179 14.30 -7.57 11.12
C PRO A 179 13.89 -7.77 12.58
N LYS A 180 14.88 -7.85 13.46
CA LYS A 180 14.61 -7.90 14.91
C LYS A 180 14.12 -6.52 15.37
N CYS A 181 13.11 -6.48 16.23
CA CYS A 181 12.70 -5.25 16.90
C CYS A 181 13.85 -4.66 17.73
N VAL A 182 14.37 -3.51 17.30
CA VAL A 182 15.39 -2.75 18.04
C VAL A 182 14.73 -1.51 18.63
N LYS A 183 14.55 -1.50 19.96
CA LYS A 183 13.89 -0.39 20.67
C LYS A 183 14.84 0.77 20.96
N LYS A 184 15.56 1.24 19.94
CA LYS A 184 16.57 2.29 20.02
C LYS A 184 16.65 3.02 18.69
N CYS A 185 16.69 4.35 18.72
CA CYS A 185 16.91 5.13 17.51
C CYS A 185 18.36 4.98 17.00
N VAL A 186 18.55 5.03 15.68
CA VAL A 186 19.87 5.12 15.05
C VAL A 186 20.52 6.47 15.36
N SER A 187 19.72 7.54 15.41
CA SER A 187 20.14 8.86 15.86
C SER A 187 20.29 8.88 17.39
N GLY A 188 21.50 9.16 17.87
CA GLY A 188 21.84 9.16 19.30
C GLY A 188 21.09 10.20 20.14
N ASN A 189 20.48 11.20 19.50
CA ASN A 189 19.76 12.29 20.16
C ASN A 189 18.29 11.96 20.45
N GLN A 190 17.76 10.87 19.91
CA GLN A 190 16.36 10.49 20.05
C GLN A 190 16.20 9.25 20.94
N VAL A 191 15.16 9.26 21.79
CA VAL A 191 14.83 8.13 22.67
C VAL A 191 13.60 7.44 22.10
N TRP A 192 13.76 6.21 21.58
CA TRP A 192 12.69 5.44 20.90
C TRP A 192 11.34 5.47 21.62
N LYS A 193 11.33 5.27 22.96
CA LYS A 193 10.08 5.27 23.75
C LYS A 193 9.40 6.64 23.83
N LYS A 194 10.16 7.74 23.71
CA LYS A 194 9.66 9.12 23.80
C LYS A 194 9.34 9.71 22.42
N SER A 195 9.84 9.11 21.35
CA SER A 195 9.60 9.55 19.97
C SER A 195 8.40 8.87 19.30
N LYS A 196 7.51 8.24 20.08
CA LYS A 196 6.35 7.51 19.56
C LYS A 196 5.23 8.46 19.14
N HIS A 197 4.65 8.17 17.98
CA HIS A 197 3.51 8.82 17.37
C HIS A 197 2.38 7.80 17.25
N TYR A 198 1.17 8.22 17.62
CA TYR A 198 0.04 7.31 17.80
C TYR A 198 -1.09 7.71 16.86
N SER A 199 -1.81 6.70 16.34
CA SER A 199 -3.15 6.93 15.82
C SER A 199 -4.11 7.19 17.00
N VAL A 200 -5.15 7.99 16.79
CA VAL A 200 -6.19 8.21 17.83
C VAL A 200 -7.02 6.94 18.04
N ASN A 201 -7.33 6.23 16.96
CA ASN A 201 -8.13 5.02 16.96
C ASN A 201 -7.84 4.16 15.70
N ALA A 202 -8.49 3.01 15.62
CA ALA A 202 -8.50 2.15 14.46
C ALA A 202 -9.95 1.77 14.14
N TYR A 203 -10.36 1.95 12.89
CA TYR A 203 -11.71 1.65 12.42
C TYR A 203 -11.67 1.18 10.97
N ARG A 204 -12.75 0.53 10.54
CA ARG A 204 -12.99 0.21 9.13
C ARG A 204 -13.84 1.32 8.52
N VAL A 205 -13.69 1.54 7.23
CA VAL A 205 -14.69 2.27 6.43
C VAL A 205 -15.60 1.23 5.79
N SER A 206 -16.89 1.54 5.68
CA SER A 206 -17.82 0.78 4.83
C SER A 206 -17.27 0.62 3.42
N SER A 207 -17.56 -0.51 2.77
CA SER A 207 -17.13 -0.79 1.38
C SER A 207 -17.92 -0.02 0.32
N ASP A 208 -18.83 0.86 0.74
CA ASP A 208 -19.54 1.76 -0.17
C ASP A 208 -18.57 2.85 -0.69
N PRO A 209 -18.42 3.03 -2.02
CA PRO A 209 -17.48 4.00 -2.59
C PRO A 209 -17.66 5.42 -2.05
N HIS A 210 -18.90 5.87 -1.82
CA HIS A 210 -19.14 7.21 -1.26
C HIS A 210 -18.62 7.34 0.17
N ASP A 211 -18.69 6.28 0.97
CA ASP A 211 -18.14 6.30 2.33
C ASP A 211 -16.61 6.38 2.32
N ILE A 212 -15.96 5.62 1.42
CA ILE A 212 -14.50 5.65 1.21
C ILE A 212 -14.06 7.02 0.70
N MET A 213 -14.71 7.55 -0.34
CA MET A 213 -14.41 8.90 -0.86
C MET A 213 -14.61 9.96 0.22
N THR A 214 -15.69 9.87 1.00
CA THR A 214 -15.94 10.85 2.07
C THR A 214 -14.86 10.79 3.14
N GLU A 215 -14.40 9.59 3.50
CA GLU A 215 -13.31 9.42 4.45
C GLU A 215 -12.01 10.05 3.92
N VAL A 216 -11.64 9.76 2.68
CA VAL A 216 -10.45 10.32 2.04
C VAL A 216 -10.56 11.85 1.91
N TYR A 217 -11.72 12.35 1.50
CA TYR A 217 -12.00 13.78 1.34
C TYR A 217 -11.85 14.58 2.64
N LYS A 218 -12.36 14.04 3.75
CA LYS A 218 -12.37 14.73 5.04
C LYS A 218 -11.08 14.57 5.82
N ASN A 219 -10.54 13.35 5.80
CA ASN A 219 -9.52 12.94 6.75
C ASN A 219 -8.19 12.60 6.11
N GLY A 220 -8.09 12.62 4.78
CA GLY A 220 -6.88 12.27 4.06
C GLY A 220 -6.75 10.79 3.71
N PRO A 221 -5.61 10.39 3.11
CA PRO A 221 -5.39 9.04 2.61
C PRO A 221 -5.74 7.92 3.60
N VAL A 222 -6.19 6.79 3.05
CA VAL A 222 -6.51 5.57 3.80
C VAL A 222 -5.72 4.39 3.26
N GLU A 223 -5.53 3.37 4.09
CA GLU A 223 -5.01 2.09 3.63
C GLU A 223 -6.16 1.24 3.06
N VAL A 224 -5.94 0.67 1.88
CA VAL A 224 -6.83 -0.32 1.25
C VAL A 224 -6.03 -1.56 0.88
N ALA A 225 -6.70 -2.69 0.74
CA ALA A 225 -6.08 -3.92 0.23
C ALA A 225 -6.96 -4.51 -0.87
N PHE A 226 -6.32 -5.10 -1.88
CA PHE A 226 -6.98 -5.72 -3.02
C PHE A 226 -6.26 -7.00 -3.43
N THR A 227 -6.95 -7.84 -4.20
CA THR A 227 -6.37 -9.06 -4.76
C THR A 227 -5.56 -8.74 -5.99
N VAL A 228 -4.31 -9.20 -6.01
CA VAL A 228 -3.39 -9.06 -7.13
C VAL A 228 -3.40 -10.34 -7.96
N TYR A 229 -3.54 -10.16 -9.27
CA TYR A 229 -3.45 -11.20 -10.30
C TYR A 229 -2.14 -11.05 -11.10
N GLU A 230 -1.79 -12.06 -11.89
CA GLU A 230 -0.55 -12.04 -12.70
C GLU A 230 -0.49 -10.86 -13.68
N ASP A 231 -1.63 -10.48 -14.27
CA ASP A 231 -1.72 -9.37 -15.20
C ASP A 231 -1.36 -8.02 -14.55
N PHE A 232 -1.65 -7.81 -13.26
CA PHE A 232 -1.34 -6.56 -12.56
C PHE A 232 0.15 -6.22 -12.55
N ALA A 233 1.04 -7.22 -12.52
CA ALA A 233 2.49 -6.99 -12.60
C ALA A 233 2.92 -6.32 -13.92
N HIS A 234 2.07 -6.43 -14.95
CA HIS A 234 2.27 -5.86 -16.28
C HIS A 234 1.66 -4.47 -16.44
N TYR A 235 0.99 -3.94 -15.42
CA TYR A 235 0.38 -2.60 -15.47
C TYR A 235 1.39 -1.52 -15.86
N LYS A 236 1.02 -0.70 -16.85
CA LYS A 236 1.79 0.48 -17.29
C LYS A 236 0.98 1.77 -17.18
N SER A 237 -0.25 1.80 -17.70
CA SER A 237 -1.11 2.99 -17.67
C SER A 237 -2.58 2.68 -17.88
N GLY A 238 -3.48 3.64 -17.64
CA GLY A 238 -4.93 3.47 -17.77
C GLY A 238 -5.58 2.97 -16.48
N VAL A 239 -6.85 2.55 -16.53
CA VAL A 239 -7.59 2.08 -15.35
C VAL A 239 -7.50 0.56 -15.29
N TYR A 240 -6.72 0.03 -14.35
CA TYR A 240 -6.54 -1.42 -14.22
C TYR A 240 -7.85 -2.12 -13.89
N LYS A 241 -8.10 -3.20 -14.62
CA LYS A 241 -9.13 -4.20 -14.39
C LYS A 241 -8.52 -5.56 -14.69
N HIS A 242 -8.79 -6.55 -13.86
CA HIS A 242 -8.30 -7.90 -14.12
C HIS A 242 -8.94 -8.48 -15.39
N ILE A 243 -8.11 -9.01 -16.29
CA ILE A 243 -8.49 -9.64 -17.56
C ILE A 243 -8.05 -11.11 -17.58
N THR A 244 -6.83 -11.41 -17.13
CA THR A 244 -6.22 -12.74 -17.30
C THR A 244 -5.20 -13.07 -16.21
N GLY A 245 -4.80 -14.33 -16.15
CA GLY A 245 -3.84 -14.83 -15.17
C GLY A 245 -4.46 -15.21 -13.82
N TYR A 246 -3.68 -15.92 -13.01
CA TYR A 246 -4.16 -16.47 -11.74
C TYR A 246 -4.08 -15.46 -10.59
N GLU A 247 -4.87 -15.68 -9.55
CA GLU A 247 -4.75 -14.97 -8.27
C GLU A 247 -3.40 -15.28 -7.63
N LEU A 248 -2.66 -14.23 -7.26
CA LEU A 248 -1.33 -14.35 -6.64
C LEU A 248 -1.36 -14.09 -5.13
N GLY A 249 -2.20 -13.18 -4.66
CA GLY A 249 -2.34 -12.86 -3.24
C GLY A 249 -2.94 -11.49 -2.98
N GLY A 250 -2.96 -11.07 -1.72
CA GLY A 250 -3.44 -9.75 -1.32
C GLY A 250 -2.31 -8.74 -1.20
N HIS A 251 -2.53 -7.52 -1.68
CA HIS A 251 -1.59 -6.40 -1.56
C HIS A 251 -2.27 -5.20 -0.91
N ALA A 252 -1.55 -4.49 -0.05
CA ALA A 252 -2.06 -3.29 0.63
C ALA A 252 -1.38 -2.06 0.06
N VAL A 253 -2.15 -1.01 -0.17
CA VAL A 253 -1.71 0.23 -0.80
C VAL A 253 -2.37 1.43 -0.15
N LYS A 254 -1.85 2.62 -0.45
CA LYS A 254 -2.41 3.88 0.04
C LYS A 254 -3.36 4.48 -0.99
N LEU A 255 -4.63 4.66 -0.62
CA LEU A 255 -5.64 5.34 -1.43
C LEU A 255 -5.57 6.85 -1.20
N ILE A 256 -5.25 7.62 -2.25
CA ILE A 256 -5.02 9.06 -2.17
C ILE A 256 -6.06 9.88 -2.95
N GLY A 257 -7.00 9.24 -3.65
CA GLY A 257 -7.98 9.98 -4.43
C GLY A 257 -8.83 9.11 -5.34
N TRP A 258 -9.55 9.77 -6.25
CA TRP A 258 -10.42 9.12 -7.23
C TRP A 258 -10.68 10.05 -8.42
N GLY A 259 -11.25 9.48 -9.47
CA GLY A 259 -11.78 10.26 -10.59
C GLY A 259 -12.62 9.42 -11.53
N THR A 260 -13.00 10.04 -12.63
CA THR A 260 -13.68 9.36 -13.75
C THR A 260 -12.96 9.73 -15.04
N THR A 261 -12.71 8.76 -15.91
CA THR A 261 -12.16 9.00 -17.25
C THR A 261 -13.12 9.80 -18.12
N GLU A 262 -12.65 10.27 -19.28
CA GLU A 262 -13.50 10.95 -20.27
C GLU A 262 -14.63 10.04 -20.77
N ASP A 263 -14.36 8.74 -20.89
CA ASP A 263 -15.31 7.70 -21.32
C ASP A 263 -16.27 7.25 -20.20
N GLY A 264 -16.19 7.86 -19.00
CA GLY A 264 -17.12 7.61 -17.90
C GLY A 264 -16.73 6.47 -16.96
N GLU A 265 -15.48 5.99 -17.01
CA GLU A 265 -14.99 4.94 -16.13
C GLU A 265 -14.46 5.51 -14.81
N ASP A 266 -15.04 5.08 -13.70
CA ASP A 266 -14.61 5.49 -12.37
C ASP A 266 -13.38 4.71 -11.87
N TYR A 267 -12.45 5.41 -11.23
CA TYR A 267 -11.21 4.84 -10.72
C TYR A 267 -10.80 5.42 -9.37
N TRP A 268 -10.08 4.61 -8.61
CA TRP A 268 -9.31 4.97 -7.43
C TRP A 268 -7.89 5.38 -7.82
N LEU A 269 -7.36 6.40 -7.17
CA LEU A 269 -5.97 6.82 -7.30
C LEU A 269 -5.15 6.23 -6.15
N LEU A 270 -4.26 5.30 -6.46
CA LEU A 270 -3.47 4.55 -5.47
C LEU A 270 -1.99 4.89 -5.58
N ALA A 271 -1.36 5.14 -4.44
CA ALA A 271 0.09 5.14 -4.31
C ALA A 271 0.54 3.72 -3.93
N ASN A 272 1.35 3.11 -4.81
CA ASN A 272 1.92 1.79 -4.59
C ASN A 272 3.29 1.90 -3.89
N GLN A 273 3.84 0.78 -3.41
CA GLN A 273 5.10 0.73 -2.66
C GLN A 273 6.17 -0.15 -3.32
N TRP A 274 6.23 -0.13 -4.65
CA TRP A 274 7.21 -0.85 -5.47
C TRP A 274 8.12 0.09 -6.25
N ASN A 275 8.46 1.24 -5.64
CA ASN A 275 9.27 2.29 -6.26
C ASN A 275 8.57 3.00 -7.45
N ARG A 276 9.13 4.13 -7.88
CA ARG A 276 8.67 4.95 -9.00
C ARG A 276 8.90 4.29 -10.36
N GLU A 277 9.85 3.36 -10.46
CA GLU A 277 10.14 2.64 -11.70
C GLU A 277 8.98 1.73 -12.13
N TRP A 278 8.18 1.24 -11.17
CA TRP A 278 6.95 0.52 -11.47
C TRP A 278 5.83 1.46 -11.94
N GLY A 279 5.77 2.66 -11.36
CA GLY A 279 4.83 3.73 -11.68
C GLY A 279 4.58 4.61 -10.45
N ASP A 280 4.47 5.93 -10.65
CA ASP A 280 4.24 6.88 -9.54
C ASP A 280 2.86 6.70 -8.88
N VAL A 281 1.84 6.28 -9.65
CA VAL A 281 0.47 6.04 -9.20
C VAL A 281 -0.18 4.95 -10.06
N CYS A 282 -1.01 4.12 -9.44
CA CYS A 282 -1.88 3.19 -10.16
C CYS A 282 -3.32 3.70 -10.12
N PHE A 283 -4.04 3.56 -11.23
CA PHE A 283 -5.48 3.78 -11.28
C PHE A 283 -6.16 2.42 -11.23
N LEU A 284 -6.99 2.19 -10.22
CA LEU A 284 -7.69 0.91 -10.02
C LEU A 284 -9.19 1.12 -10.18
N ASN A 285 -9.86 0.28 -10.96
CA ASN A 285 -11.32 0.36 -11.06
C ASN A 285 -12.00 0.12 -9.70
N TYR A 286 -13.09 0.84 -9.41
CA TYR A 286 -13.86 0.67 -8.18
C TYR A 286 -14.32 -0.76 -7.90
N SER A 287 -14.61 -1.56 -8.92
CA SER A 287 -15.05 -2.96 -8.75
C SER A 287 -13.92 -3.91 -8.34
N SER A 288 -12.67 -3.45 -8.33
CA SER A 288 -11.49 -4.25 -8.02
C SER A 288 -11.00 -4.11 -6.57
N THR A 289 -11.72 -3.36 -5.73
CA THR A 289 -11.42 -3.13 -4.30
C THR A 289 -12.48 -3.67 -3.37
#